data_AF-A0A1J5QBM4-F1
#
_entry.id   AF-A0A1J5QBM4-F1
#
_cell.length_a   1.000
_cell.length_b   1.000
_cell.length_c   1.000
_cell.angle_alpha   90.00
_cell.angle_beta   90.00
_cell.angle_gamma   90.00
#
_symmetry.space_group_name_H-M   'P 1'
#
loop_
_entity.id
_entity.type
_entity.pdbx_description
1 polymer ?
#
loop_
_entity_poly.entity_id
_entity_poly.type
_entity_poly.pdbx_seq_one_letter_code
_entity_poly.pdbx_strand_id
1 'polypeptide(L)'
;MATTNTFVVCTRAIDHSGQYIPEPGDTTFLRVSPAKQSYTPADKISRERWKKAVIAAADGDEDDVTGSTGDVLFFVHGYNNDIPTVLWRTRTLQSTLAAQGWRGLVVGFDWPSDNSTLNYLEDRNDASQVAQRLIDDALQLLIGAQFPDGAEDPRCTINVHLLGHSTGAYVIMEAFANASKKGGFFKKPWRIAQVAFIGGDVSSASLAETSDWAGPMYERIFRLTNYANGYDKVLGVSNMKRLGTSPRAGRVGIPANVPRKAVNVDCSDYFSTKDPATSVFTGTFNHAWHIGDPTFALDLALTLEGEIDRLVVPTRDNANGRLKLVGGRSRPEHQADWDDPGGTTRGR
;
A
#
# COMPACT_ATOMS: atom_id res chain seq x y z
N MET A 1 -10.72 -0.64 19.26
CA MET A 1 -9.25 -0.54 19.29
C MET A 1 -8.69 -1.81 18.66
N ALA A 2 -7.57 -1.73 17.93
CA ALA A 2 -6.92 -2.93 17.40
C ALA A 2 -6.61 -3.89 18.55
N THR A 3 -7.01 -5.15 18.43
CA THR A 3 -6.82 -6.20 19.45
C THR A 3 -5.49 -6.93 19.25
N THR A 4 -4.80 -6.67 18.14
CA THR A 4 -3.57 -7.35 17.72
C THR A 4 -2.38 -6.38 17.67
N ASN A 5 -1.17 -6.93 17.70
CA ASN A 5 0.05 -6.14 17.54
C ASN A 5 0.10 -5.50 16.15
N THR A 6 0.67 -4.31 16.06
CA THR A 6 0.96 -3.64 14.79
C THR A 6 2.43 -3.83 14.43
N PHE A 7 2.69 -4.19 13.18
CA PHE A 7 4.04 -4.36 12.67
C PHE A 7 4.44 -3.15 11.84
N VAL A 8 5.65 -2.64 12.09
CA VAL A 8 6.21 -1.50 11.37
C VAL A 8 7.65 -1.83 10.97
N VAL A 9 8.02 -1.47 9.75
CA VAL A 9 9.41 -1.36 9.30
C VAL A 9 9.76 0.12 9.33
N CYS A 10 10.73 0.50 10.16
CA CYS A 10 11.11 1.89 10.38
C CYS A 10 12.54 2.13 9.88
N THR A 11 12.73 3.18 9.07
CA THR A 11 14.04 3.59 8.53
C THR A 11 14.49 4.95 9.06
N ARG A 12 13.92 5.39 10.19
CA ARG A 12 14.38 6.58 10.92
C ARG A 12 15.67 6.28 11.67
N ALA A 13 16.59 7.24 11.67
CA ALA A 13 17.80 7.20 12.48
C ALA A 13 17.48 7.26 13.96
N ILE A 14 18.41 6.73 14.75
CA ILE A 14 18.37 6.76 16.21
C ILE A 14 19.47 7.70 16.68
N ASP A 15 19.11 8.70 17.48
CA ASP A 15 20.06 9.67 18.02
C ASP A 15 20.87 9.09 19.21
N HIS A 16 21.78 9.91 19.74
CA HIS A 16 22.60 9.54 20.90
C HIS A 16 21.78 9.29 22.19
N SER A 17 20.52 9.74 22.23
CA SER A 17 19.60 9.53 23.36
C SER A 17 18.76 8.25 23.18
N GLY A 18 18.95 7.53 22.08
CA GLY A 18 18.23 6.31 21.78
C GLY A 18 16.79 6.58 21.29
N GLN A 19 16.51 7.76 20.74
CA GLN A 19 15.21 8.12 20.18
C GLN A 19 15.25 8.19 18.66
N TYR A 20 14.11 7.92 18.02
CA TYR A 20 13.98 8.13 16.58
C TYR A 20 13.98 9.61 16.23
N ILE A 21 14.71 9.97 15.18
CA ILE A 21 14.77 11.32 14.62
C ILE A 21 14.32 11.31 13.14
N PRO A 22 13.89 12.46 12.57
CA PRO A 22 13.38 12.54 11.21
C PRO A 22 14.50 12.51 10.14
N GLU A 23 15.49 11.63 10.31
CA GLU A 23 16.63 11.47 9.40
C GLU A 23 16.72 10.01 8.93
N PRO A 24 17.27 9.73 7.74
CA PRO A 24 17.53 8.36 7.29
C PRO A 24 18.48 7.59 8.22
N GLY A 25 18.09 6.37 8.59
CA GLY A 25 18.90 5.48 9.40
C GLY A 25 18.76 4.02 9.03
N ASP A 26 19.28 3.16 9.90
CA ASP A 26 19.20 1.72 9.72
C ASP A 26 17.80 1.17 9.92
N THR A 27 17.46 0.17 9.10
CA THR A 27 16.16 -0.48 9.15
C THR A 27 15.96 -1.19 10.48
N THR A 28 14.87 -0.86 11.15
CA THR A 28 14.41 -1.49 12.39
C THR A 28 13.04 -2.12 12.19
N PHE A 29 12.87 -3.30 12.81
CA PHE A 29 11.66 -4.09 12.70
C PHE A 29 10.92 -4.07 14.02
N LEU A 30 9.70 -3.52 14.02
CA LEU A 30 8.95 -3.21 15.24
C LEU A 30 7.74 -4.11 15.38
N ARG A 31 7.44 -4.47 16.64
CA ARG A 31 6.17 -5.09 17.04
C ARG A 31 5.55 -4.25 18.14
N VAL A 32 4.59 -3.41 17.76
CA VAL A 32 3.98 -2.40 18.62
C VAL A 32 2.71 -2.96 19.25
N SER A 33 2.69 -2.98 20.59
CA SER A 33 1.53 -3.44 21.37
C SER A 33 0.27 -2.60 21.08
N PRO A 34 -0.93 -3.21 21.01
CA PRO A 34 -2.19 -2.50 20.79
C PRO A 34 -2.47 -1.39 21.81
N ALA A 35 -1.90 -1.50 23.02
CA ALA A 35 -2.08 -0.51 24.08
C ALA A 35 -1.29 0.80 23.85
N LYS A 36 -0.23 0.78 23.03
CA LYS A 36 0.61 1.95 22.77
C LYS A 36 0.01 2.85 21.70
N GLN A 37 0.13 4.17 21.82
CA GLN A 37 -0.27 5.15 20.77
C GLN A 37 0.92 5.70 19.96
N SER A 38 2.12 5.20 20.22
CA SER A 38 3.37 5.55 19.55
C SER A 38 4.32 4.35 19.63
N TYR A 39 5.46 4.42 18.96
CA TYR A 39 6.54 3.42 19.06
C TYR A 39 7.89 4.09 19.23
N THR A 40 8.81 3.36 19.88
CA THR A 40 10.19 3.81 20.09
C THR A 40 11.17 2.70 19.71
N PRO A 41 12.49 2.94 19.70
CA PRO A 41 13.46 1.88 19.44
C PRO A 41 13.36 0.68 20.41
N ALA A 42 12.72 0.85 21.57
CA ALA A 42 12.44 -0.24 22.52
C ALA A 42 11.40 -1.26 22.00
N ASP A 43 10.62 -0.93 20.97
CA ASP A 43 9.67 -1.84 20.31
C ASP A 43 10.34 -2.76 19.26
N LYS A 44 11.66 -2.61 19.06
CA LYS A 44 12.44 -3.41 18.13
C LYS A 44 12.46 -4.88 18.51
N ILE A 45 12.24 -5.73 17.52
CA ILE A 45 12.49 -7.17 17.58
C ILE A 45 13.50 -7.57 16.49
N SER A 46 14.07 -8.78 16.58
CA SER A 46 15.00 -9.25 15.55
C SER A 46 14.30 -9.41 14.20
N ARG A 47 15.07 -9.32 13.11
CA ARG A 47 14.59 -9.48 11.74
C ARG A 47 13.88 -10.83 11.53
N GLU A 48 14.47 -11.91 12.07
CA GLU A 48 13.92 -13.27 11.97
C GLU A 48 12.62 -13.40 12.76
N ARG A 49 12.56 -12.84 13.98
CA ARG A 49 11.36 -12.86 14.81
C ARG A 49 10.23 -12.06 14.18
N TRP A 50 10.57 -10.93 13.56
CA TRP A 50 9.61 -10.10 12.83
C TRP A 50 9.04 -10.84 11.62
N LYS A 51 9.89 -11.42 10.77
CA LYS A 51 9.47 -12.24 9.63
C LYS A 51 8.50 -13.33 10.05
N LYS A 52 8.86 -14.13 11.07
CA LYS A 52 7.99 -15.22 11.57
C LYS A 52 6.66 -14.69 12.10
N ALA A 53 6.67 -13.58 12.83
CA ALA A 53 5.46 -13.00 13.41
C ALA A 53 4.54 -12.38 12.36
N VAL A 54 5.09 -11.78 11.31
CA VAL A 54 4.33 -11.24 10.18
C VAL A 54 3.71 -12.35 9.34
N ILE A 55 4.49 -13.38 8.99
CA ILE A 55 3.97 -14.56 8.28
C ILE A 55 2.84 -15.17 9.11
N ALA A 56 3.06 -15.51 10.37
CA ALA A 56 2.04 -16.12 11.22
C ALA A 56 0.79 -15.24 11.45
N ALA A 57 0.89 -13.91 11.30
CA ALA A 57 -0.25 -13.00 11.45
C ALA A 57 -1.00 -12.74 10.13
N ALA A 58 -0.38 -13.03 8.99
CA ALA A 58 -0.96 -12.89 7.66
C ALA A 58 -1.42 -14.23 7.07
N ASP A 59 -0.85 -15.34 7.54
CA ASP A 59 -1.20 -16.70 7.16
C ASP A 59 -2.61 -17.06 7.64
N GLY A 60 -3.35 -17.71 6.76
CA GLY A 60 -4.74 -18.11 6.90
C GLY A 60 -4.99 -19.38 6.07
N ASP A 61 -6.26 -19.64 5.76
CA ASP A 61 -6.62 -20.80 4.94
C ASP A 61 -6.05 -20.65 3.52
N GLU A 62 -5.50 -21.74 2.98
CA GLU A 62 -5.02 -21.79 1.60
C GLU A 62 -6.20 -21.61 0.63
N ASP A 63 -6.05 -20.69 -0.31
CA ASP A 63 -6.95 -20.51 -1.42
C ASP A 63 -6.76 -21.64 -2.44
N ASP A 64 -7.79 -22.45 -2.67
CA ASP A 64 -7.72 -23.67 -3.49
C ASP A 64 -7.37 -23.40 -4.97
N VAL A 65 -7.57 -22.17 -5.45
CA VAL A 65 -7.36 -21.79 -6.85
C VAL A 65 -5.94 -21.23 -7.08
N THR A 66 -5.51 -20.34 -6.20
CA THR A 66 -4.25 -19.60 -6.30
C THR A 66 -3.12 -20.25 -5.51
N GLY A 67 -3.45 -21.10 -4.53
CA GLY A 67 -2.53 -21.68 -3.55
C GLY A 67 -1.98 -20.66 -2.55
N SER A 68 -2.53 -19.43 -2.50
CA SER A 68 -2.09 -18.41 -1.55
C SER A 68 -2.65 -18.66 -0.17
N THR A 69 -1.83 -18.54 0.87
CA THR A 69 -2.29 -18.69 2.26
C THR A 69 -2.63 -17.37 2.94
N GLY A 70 -2.49 -16.22 2.29
CA GLY A 70 -2.88 -14.94 2.88
C GLY A 70 -2.23 -13.72 2.25
N ASP A 71 -2.46 -12.54 2.82
CA ASP A 71 -2.03 -11.27 2.24
C ASP A 71 -1.27 -10.39 3.24
N VAL A 72 -0.22 -9.72 2.76
CA VAL A 72 0.46 -8.63 3.47
C VAL A 72 0.43 -7.35 2.64
N LEU A 73 -0.18 -6.30 3.20
CA LEU A 73 -0.18 -4.95 2.63
C LEU A 73 0.85 -4.07 3.34
N PHE A 74 1.93 -3.68 2.64
CA PHE A 74 2.80 -2.62 3.12
C PHE A 74 2.17 -1.25 2.83
N PHE A 75 1.86 -0.51 3.88
CA PHE A 75 1.39 0.86 3.81
C PHE A 75 2.57 1.84 3.91
N VAL A 76 2.85 2.55 2.82
CA VAL A 76 3.90 3.56 2.72
C VAL A 76 3.25 4.94 2.82
N HIS A 77 3.46 5.63 3.95
CA HIS A 77 2.81 6.92 4.21
C HIS A 77 3.42 8.07 3.39
N GLY A 78 2.71 9.20 3.36
CA GLY A 78 3.14 10.45 2.72
C GLY A 78 4.05 11.32 3.58
N TYR A 79 4.33 12.53 3.10
CA TYR A 79 5.17 13.52 3.75
C TYR A 79 4.51 14.09 5.02
N ASN A 80 5.33 14.55 5.97
CA ASN A 80 4.94 15.23 7.21
C ASN A 80 4.04 14.38 8.10
N ASN A 81 4.45 13.13 8.36
CA ASN A 81 3.81 12.26 9.33
C ASN A 81 4.79 11.92 10.47
N ASP A 82 4.39 12.28 11.68
CA ASP A 82 5.04 11.84 12.92
C ASP A 82 4.71 10.36 13.23
N ILE A 83 5.47 9.78 14.16
CA ILE A 83 5.34 8.37 14.56
C ILE A 83 3.90 8.01 15.02
N PRO A 84 3.24 8.79 15.90
CA PRO A 84 1.85 8.54 16.28
C PRO A 84 0.89 8.52 15.09
N THR A 85 1.06 9.44 14.14
CA THR A 85 0.23 9.51 12.92
C THR A 85 0.44 8.28 12.05
N VAL A 86 1.68 7.84 11.85
CA VAL A 86 1.99 6.62 11.07
C VAL A 86 1.33 5.39 11.70
N LEU A 87 1.44 5.25 13.03
CA LEU A 87 0.82 4.14 13.76
C LEU A 87 -0.71 4.20 13.67
N TRP A 88 -1.31 5.38 13.84
CA TRP A 88 -2.74 5.58 13.72
C TRP A 88 -3.23 5.19 12.32
N ARG A 89 -2.59 5.69 11.26
CA ARG A 89 -2.98 5.40 9.87
C ARG A 89 -2.91 3.90 9.55
N THR A 90 -1.84 3.25 9.99
CA THR A 90 -1.64 1.80 9.81
C THR A 90 -2.76 1.00 10.47
N ARG A 91 -3.09 1.33 11.73
CA ARG A 91 -4.15 0.64 12.48
C ARG A 91 -5.54 0.94 11.96
N THR A 92 -5.81 2.20 11.60
CA THR A 92 -7.08 2.59 11.01
C THR A 92 -7.29 1.79 9.73
N LEU A 93 -6.29 1.75 8.83
CA LEU A 93 -6.35 0.97 7.60
C LEU A 93 -6.61 -0.52 7.87
N GLN A 94 -5.85 -1.14 8.78
CA GLN A 94 -6.09 -2.55 9.19
C GLN A 94 -7.52 -2.77 9.65
N SER A 95 -8.01 -1.92 10.57
CA SER A 95 -9.34 -2.09 11.15
C SER A 95 -10.46 -1.85 10.14
N THR A 96 -10.31 -0.89 9.24
CA THR A 96 -11.31 -0.62 8.20
C THR A 96 -11.33 -1.69 7.13
N LEU A 97 -10.18 -2.25 6.73
CA LEU A 97 -10.13 -3.37 5.79
C LEU A 97 -10.73 -4.65 6.40
N ALA A 98 -10.37 -4.95 7.65
CA ALA A 98 -10.94 -6.09 8.37
C ALA A 98 -12.46 -5.97 8.55
N ALA A 99 -12.97 -4.76 8.79
CA ALA A 99 -14.42 -4.50 8.85
C ALA A 99 -15.14 -4.75 7.52
N GLN A 100 -14.41 -4.78 6.40
CA GLN A 100 -14.93 -5.12 5.07
C GLN A 100 -14.65 -6.59 4.69
N GLY A 101 -14.15 -7.40 5.64
CA GLY A 101 -13.90 -8.83 5.44
C GLY A 101 -12.52 -9.19 4.90
N TRP A 102 -11.62 -8.23 4.67
CA TRP A 102 -10.26 -8.54 4.24
C TRP A 102 -9.48 -9.21 5.38
N ARG A 103 -8.87 -10.37 5.10
CA ARG A 103 -8.21 -11.21 6.11
C ARG A 103 -6.70 -10.96 6.25
N GLY A 104 -6.12 -10.10 5.41
CA GLY A 104 -4.69 -9.84 5.41
C GLY A 104 -4.19 -8.92 6.53
N LEU A 105 -2.87 -8.76 6.56
CA LEU A 105 -2.13 -7.93 7.52
C LEU A 105 -1.63 -6.64 6.89
N VAL A 106 -1.87 -5.50 7.54
CA VAL A 106 -1.25 -4.22 7.20
C VAL A 106 0.04 -4.04 7.99
N VAL A 107 1.13 -3.79 7.28
CA VAL A 107 2.44 -3.44 7.82
C VAL A 107 2.74 -1.98 7.48
N GLY A 108 3.04 -1.15 8.48
CA GLY A 108 3.48 0.21 8.23
C GLY A 108 4.94 0.25 7.74
N PHE A 109 5.23 1.06 6.72
CA PHE A 109 6.60 1.41 6.34
C PHE A 109 6.83 2.88 6.71
N ASP A 110 7.56 3.10 7.79
CA ASP A 110 7.88 4.41 8.35
C ASP A 110 9.23 4.91 7.81
N TRP A 111 9.17 5.92 6.94
CA TRP A 111 10.34 6.63 6.43
C TRP A 111 10.43 8.01 7.08
N PRO A 112 11.64 8.60 7.22
CA PRO A 112 11.84 9.88 7.90
C PRO A 112 11.19 11.03 7.13
N SER A 113 9.89 11.25 7.37
CA SER A 113 9.08 12.24 6.65
C SER A 113 8.62 13.41 7.52
N ASP A 114 8.99 13.42 8.80
CA ASP A 114 8.51 14.37 9.82
C ASP A 114 9.32 15.68 9.87
N ASN A 115 10.02 16.01 8.78
CA ASN A 115 10.87 17.19 8.75
C ASN A 115 10.04 18.42 8.32
N SER A 116 9.56 19.18 9.29
CA SER A 116 8.61 20.30 9.09
C SER A 116 9.18 21.53 8.35
N THR A 117 10.46 21.55 7.99
CA THR A 117 11.15 22.78 7.58
C THR A 117 11.91 22.65 6.25
N LEU A 118 11.35 23.28 5.22
CA LEU A 118 12.02 23.95 4.09
C LEU A 118 12.53 23.19 2.85
N ASN A 119 12.67 21.86 2.77
CA ASN A 119 13.12 21.23 1.51
C ASN A 119 12.43 19.89 1.18
N TYR A 120 11.27 19.94 0.55
CA TYR A 120 10.64 18.79 -0.13
C TYR A 120 11.60 18.04 -1.10
N LEU A 121 12.63 18.71 -1.61
CA LEU A 121 13.68 18.10 -2.45
C LEU A 121 14.68 17.25 -1.64
N GLU A 122 14.98 17.67 -0.40
CA GLU A 122 15.81 16.93 0.56
C GLU A 122 15.06 15.69 1.05
N ASP A 123 13.77 15.81 1.36
CA ASP A 123 12.91 14.66 1.67
C ASP A 123 12.77 13.68 0.50
N ARG A 124 12.86 14.15 -0.75
CA ARG A 124 12.91 13.27 -1.92
C ARG A 124 14.23 12.52 -2.03
N ASN A 125 15.32 13.18 -1.68
CA ASN A 125 16.63 12.54 -1.60
C ASN A 125 16.63 11.47 -0.50
N ASP A 126 16.05 11.77 0.67
CA ASP A 126 15.91 10.82 1.78
C ASP A 126 14.95 9.67 1.44
N ALA A 127 13.81 9.99 0.83
CA ALA A 127 12.90 9.00 0.28
C ALA A 127 13.60 8.09 -0.74
N SER A 128 14.45 8.63 -1.63
CA SER A 128 15.23 7.83 -2.57
C SER A 128 16.29 6.98 -1.86
N GLN A 129 16.97 7.53 -0.84
CA GLN A 129 17.96 6.82 -0.01
C GLN A 129 17.34 5.62 0.72
N VAL A 130 16.15 5.78 1.29
CA VAL A 130 15.48 4.70 2.06
C VAL A 130 14.52 3.85 1.23
N ALA A 131 14.11 4.30 0.04
CA ALA A 131 13.23 3.53 -0.86
C ALA A 131 13.83 2.16 -1.18
N GLN A 132 15.15 2.08 -1.30
CA GLN A 132 15.82 0.80 -1.47
C GLN A 132 15.57 -0.16 -0.29
N ARG A 133 15.53 0.34 0.95
CA ARG A 133 15.30 -0.49 2.16
C ARG A 133 13.91 -1.12 2.16
N LEU A 134 12.90 -0.52 1.51
CA LEU A 134 11.59 -1.14 1.31
C LEU A 134 11.74 -2.50 0.63
N ILE A 135 12.46 -2.57 -0.49
CA ILE A 135 12.64 -3.83 -1.22
C ILE A 135 13.70 -4.71 -0.53
N ASP A 136 14.88 -4.16 -0.25
CA ASP A 136 16.05 -4.91 0.24
C ASP A 136 15.83 -5.50 1.64
N ASP A 137 15.17 -4.77 2.54
CA ASP A 137 15.05 -5.19 3.93
C ASP A 137 13.67 -5.76 4.24
N ALA A 138 12.60 -5.14 3.74
CA ALA A 138 11.23 -5.50 4.08
C ALA A 138 10.63 -6.54 3.15
N LEU A 139 10.51 -6.24 1.84
CA LEU A 139 9.85 -7.14 0.90
C LEU A 139 10.65 -8.43 0.68
N GLN A 140 11.99 -8.36 0.66
CA GLN A 140 12.84 -9.55 0.57
C GLN A 140 12.56 -10.59 1.65
N LEU A 141 12.11 -10.20 2.84
CA LEU A 141 11.84 -11.17 3.90
C LEU A 141 10.70 -12.12 3.55
N LEU A 142 9.69 -11.60 2.87
CA LEU A 142 8.53 -12.36 2.44
C LEU A 142 8.80 -13.01 1.08
N ILE A 143 9.42 -12.29 0.14
CA ILE A 143 9.83 -12.82 -1.17
C ILE A 143 10.80 -13.99 -1.02
N GLY A 144 11.81 -13.89 -0.15
CA GLY A 144 12.75 -14.97 0.12
C GLY A 144 12.08 -16.17 0.80
N ALA A 145 10.93 -15.97 1.47
CA ALA A 145 10.12 -17.07 1.99
C ALA A 145 9.30 -17.76 0.88
N GLN A 146 8.96 -17.07 -0.21
CA GLN A 146 8.28 -17.67 -1.37
C GLN A 146 9.21 -18.59 -2.18
N PHE A 147 10.52 -18.35 -2.10
CA PHE A 147 11.56 -19.12 -2.80
C PHE A 147 12.68 -19.53 -1.83
N PRO A 148 12.43 -20.45 -0.88
CA PRO A 148 13.46 -20.91 0.03
C PRO A 148 14.58 -21.63 -0.74
N ASP A 149 15.83 -21.37 -0.37
CA ASP A 149 16.97 -22.10 -0.90
C ASP A 149 17.07 -23.45 -0.14
N GLY A 150 16.54 -24.52 -0.73
CA GLY A 150 16.52 -25.87 -0.14
C GLY A 150 15.12 -26.49 -0.08
N ALA A 151 15.03 -27.82 -0.04
CA ALA A 151 13.79 -28.58 -0.19
C ALA A 151 12.92 -28.69 1.09
N GLU A 152 13.42 -28.24 2.24
CA GLU A 152 12.80 -28.51 3.55
C GLU A 152 11.98 -27.35 4.15
N ASP A 153 12.09 -26.13 3.62
CA ASP A 153 11.24 -25.01 4.06
C ASP A 153 9.96 -24.98 3.21
N PRO A 154 8.75 -25.05 3.82
CA PRO A 154 7.51 -24.90 3.07
C PRO A 154 7.49 -23.54 2.37
N ARG A 155 7.12 -23.54 1.07
CA ARG A 155 7.01 -22.30 0.30
C ARG A 155 5.97 -21.41 0.97
N CYS A 156 6.37 -20.20 1.37
CA CYS A 156 5.43 -19.17 1.75
C CYS A 156 4.63 -18.76 0.50
N THR A 157 3.31 -18.84 0.53
CA THR A 157 2.47 -18.44 -0.61
C THR A 157 1.69 -17.15 -0.34
N ILE A 158 2.06 -16.42 0.71
CA ILE A 158 1.49 -15.12 1.05
C ILE A 158 1.71 -14.12 -0.09
N ASN A 159 0.63 -13.49 -0.52
CA ASN A 159 0.65 -12.38 -1.45
C ASN A 159 1.17 -11.11 -0.77
N VAL A 160 2.01 -10.37 -1.49
CA VAL A 160 2.56 -9.09 -1.01
C VAL A 160 2.01 -7.97 -1.87
N HIS A 161 1.49 -6.93 -1.21
CA HIS A 161 0.89 -5.75 -1.83
C HIS A 161 1.52 -4.48 -1.25
N LEU A 162 1.44 -3.38 -2.01
CA LEU A 162 1.91 -2.06 -1.58
C LEU A 162 0.78 -1.03 -1.72
N LEU A 163 0.58 -0.20 -0.70
CA LEU A 163 -0.27 1.00 -0.76
C LEU A 163 0.58 2.24 -0.49
N GLY A 164 0.74 3.09 -1.50
CA GLY A 164 1.42 4.38 -1.38
C GLY A 164 0.43 5.52 -1.17
N HIS A 165 0.54 6.25 -0.07
CA HIS A 165 -0.17 7.51 0.13
C HIS A 165 0.72 8.70 -0.22
N SER A 166 0.25 9.61 -1.06
CA SER A 166 1.01 10.84 -1.38
C SER A 166 2.43 10.55 -1.87
N THR A 167 3.46 11.12 -1.25
CA THR A 167 4.87 10.81 -1.52
C THR A 167 5.26 9.36 -1.25
N GLY A 168 4.45 8.56 -0.54
CA GLY A 168 4.65 7.11 -0.48
C GLY A 168 4.55 6.43 -1.85
N ALA A 169 3.79 7.00 -2.80
CA ALA A 169 3.81 6.55 -4.19
C ALA A 169 5.18 6.78 -4.86
N TYR A 170 5.82 7.92 -4.56
CA TYR A 170 7.18 8.21 -5.02
C TYR A 170 8.19 7.22 -4.42
N VAL A 171 8.13 6.95 -3.11
CA VAL A 171 8.99 5.96 -2.44
C VAL A 171 8.87 4.58 -3.09
N ILE A 172 7.64 4.13 -3.39
CA ILE A 172 7.41 2.85 -4.06
C ILE A 172 8.05 2.84 -5.45
N MET A 173 7.81 3.87 -6.27
CA MET A 173 8.39 3.94 -7.63
C MET A 173 9.93 3.96 -7.60
N GLU A 174 10.52 4.76 -6.71
CA GLU A 174 11.97 4.80 -6.50
C GLU A 174 12.52 3.44 -6.06
N ALA A 175 11.81 2.72 -5.18
CA ALA A 175 12.25 1.43 -4.69
C ALA A 175 12.45 0.46 -5.85
N PHE A 176 11.44 0.33 -6.73
CA PHE A 176 11.53 -0.55 -7.91
C PHE A 176 12.62 -0.11 -8.89
N ALA A 177 12.73 1.19 -9.16
CA ALA A 177 13.74 1.74 -10.05
C ALA A 177 15.18 1.51 -9.54
N ASN A 178 15.38 1.50 -8.23
CA ASN A 178 16.66 1.18 -7.62
C ASN A 178 16.93 -0.32 -7.57
N ALA A 179 15.90 -1.14 -7.35
CA ALA A 179 16.02 -2.60 -7.36
C ALA A 179 16.39 -3.16 -8.73
N SER A 180 15.92 -2.57 -9.84
CA SER A 180 16.28 -3.02 -11.19
C SER A 180 17.75 -2.82 -11.54
N LYS A 181 18.45 -1.89 -10.87
CA LYS A 181 19.87 -1.58 -11.07
C LYS A 181 20.83 -2.53 -10.33
N LYS A 182 20.33 -3.37 -9.41
CA LYS A 182 21.15 -4.31 -8.63
C LYS A 182 20.96 -5.77 -9.09
N GLY A 183 22.03 -6.39 -9.57
CA GLY A 183 22.01 -7.71 -10.23
C GLY A 183 21.53 -8.92 -9.40
N GLY A 184 21.40 -8.80 -8.07
CA GLY A 184 20.83 -9.86 -7.22
C GLY A 184 19.29 -9.98 -7.34
N PHE A 185 18.59 -8.85 -7.50
CA PHE A 185 17.13 -8.82 -7.64
C PHE A 185 16.63 -9.17 -9.03
N PHE A 186 17.49 -8.98 -10.03
CA PHE A 186 17.21 -9.33 -11.42
C PHE A 186 17.08 -10.85 -11.61
N LYS A 187 17.70 -11.66 -10.73
CA LYS A 187 17.82 -13.12 -10.89
C LYS A 187 16.73 -13.95 -10.21
N LYS A 188 15.90 -13.39 -9.33
CA LYS A 188 14.80 -14.12 -8.66
C LYS A 188 13.43 -13.71 -9.25
N PRO A 189 12.53 -14.65 -9.60
CA PRO A 189 11.25 -14.36 -10.28
C PRO A 189 10.15 -13.90 -9.32
N TRP A 190 10.45 -12.93 -8.46
CA TRP A 190 9.47 -12.41 -7.50
C TRP A 190 8.46 -11.46 -8.16
N ARG A 191 7.27 -11.39 -7.57
CA ARG A 191 6.19 -10.50 -7.99
C ARG A 191 5.46 -9.91 -6.78
N ILE A 192 4.96 -8.71 -6.96
CA ILE A 192 4.03 -8.04 -6.05
C ILE A 192 2.64 -8.15 -6.65
N ALA A 193 1.66 -8.59 -5.87
CA ALA A 193 0.29 -8.80 -6.31
C ALA A 193 -0.35 -7.47 -6.73
N GLN A 194 -0.52 -6.56 -5.79
CA GLN A 194 -1.16 -5.27 -6.04
C GLN A 194 -0.25 -4.12 -5.61
N VAL A 195 -0.12 -3.10 -6.46
CA VAL A 195 0.28 -1.76 -6.04
C VAL A 195 -0.94 -0.85 -6.14
N ALA A 196 -1.23 -0.13 -5.06
CA ALA A 196 -2.28 0.87 -5.03
C ALA A 196 -1.72 2.23 -4.63
N PHE A 197 -2.23 3.31 -5.22
CA PHE A 197 -1.90 4.68 -4.84
C PHE A 197 -3.15 5.43 -4.41
N ILE A 198 -3.08 6.12 -3.26
CA ILE A 198 -4.10 7.07 -2.80
C ILE A 198 -3.49 8.46 -2.69
N GLY A 199 -4.09 9.44 -3.36
CA GLY A 199 -3.55 10.80 -3.39
C GLY A 199 -2.08 10.86 -3.85
N GLY A 200 -1.65 9.97 -4.76
CA GLY A 200 -0.25 9.79 -5.14
C GLY A 200 0.44 11.07 -5.66
N ASP A 201 1.54 11.46 -5.04
CA ASP A 201 2.39 12.60 -5.43
C ASP A 201 3.49 12.17 -6.39
N VAL A 202 3.06 11.68 -7.54
CA VAL A 202 3.90 11.42 -8.71
C VAL A 202 3.26 12.07 -9.93
N SER A 203 4.07 12.45 -10.92
CA SER A 203 3.53 12.98 -12.17
C SER A 203 2.67 11.91 -12.83
N SER A 204 1.47 12.28 -13.31
CA SER A 204 0.60 11.37 -14.06
C SER A 204 1.35 10.74 -15.23
N ALA A 205 2.08 11.56 -16.01
CA ALA A 205 2.87 11.09 -17.16
C ALA A 205 3.94 10.05 -16.80
N SER A 206 4.45 10.06 -15.55
CA SER A 206 5.43 9.06 -15.09
C SER A 206 4.84 7.66 -14.96
N LEU A 207 3.52 7.49 -15.00
CA LEU A 207 2.86 6.18 -14.98
C LEU A 207 2.59 5.64 -16.39
N ALA A 208 2.93 6.37 -17.45
CA ALA A 208 2.78 5.89 -18.81
C ALA A 208 3.56 4.58 -19.05
N GLU A 209 3.07 3.78 -20.00
CA GLU A 209 3.67 2.50 -20.41
C GLU A 209 5.14 2.66 -20.83
N THR A 210 5.49 3.80 -21.43
CA THR A 210 6.84 4.10 -21.91
C THR A 210 7.73 4.78 -20.86
N SER A 211 7.31 4.83 -19.59
CA SER A 211 8.11 5.48 -18.56
C SER A 211 9.24 4.57 -18.07
N ASP A 212 10.48 5.02 -18.22
CA ASP A 212 11.66 4.34 -17.65
C ASP A 212 11.60 4.25 -16.11
N TRP A 213 10.84 5.13 -15.46
CA TRP A 213 10.72 5.15 -14.01
C TRP A 213 9.66 4.16 -13.51
N ALA A 214 8.50 4.07 -14.16
CA ALA A 214 7.48 3.08 -13.80
C ALA A 214 7.73 1.69 -14.39
N GLY A 215 8.52 1.57 -15.47
CA GLY A 215 8.84 0.30 -16.14
C GLY A 215 9.31 -0.80 -15.17
N PRO A 216 10.33 -0.56 -14.33
CA PRO A 216 10.77 -1.51 -13.31
C PRO A 216 9.67 -2.01 -12.37
N MET A 217 8.73 -1.14 -12.00
CA MET A 217 7.57 -1.52 -11.20
C MET A 217 6.63 -2.40 -12.03
N TYR A 218 6.29 -2.00 -13.26
CA TYR A 218 5.39 -2.77 -14.13
C TYR A 218 5.92 -4.17 -14.48
N GLU A 219 7.24 -4.37 -14.51
CA GLU A 219 7.86 -5.68 -14.69
C GLU A 219 7.73 -6.61 -13.48
N ARG A 220 7.44 -6.05 -12.30
CA ARG A 220 7.44 -6.77 -11.02
C ARG A 220 6.07 -6.84 -10.34
N ILE A 221 5.07 -6.12 -10.84
CA ILE A 221 3.71 -6.15 -10.30
C ILE A 221 2.75 -6.93 -11.21
N PHE A 222 1.73 -7.55 -10.62
CA PHE A 222 0.58 -8.04 -11.38
C PHE A 222 -0.35 -6.90 -11.77
N ARG A 223 -0.61 -5.94 -10.86
CA ARG A 223 -1.57 -4.84 -11.10
C ARG A 223 -1.19 -3.55 -10.39
N LEU A 224 -1.51 -2.42 -11.03
CA LEU A 224 -1.52 -1.07 -10.44
C LEU A 224 -2.95 -0.54 -10.41
N THR A 225 -3.38 0.02 -9.28
CA THR A 225 -4.65 0.76 -9.14
C THR A 225 -4.40 2.13 -8.52
N ASN A 226 -4.66 3.20 -9.26
CA ASN A 226 -4.57 4.57 -8.76
C ASN A 226 -5.96 5.08 -8.38
N TYR A 227 -6.12 5.56 -7.16
CA TYR A 227 -7.32 6.24 -6.68
C TYR A 227 -7.10 7.76 -6.77
N ALA A 228 -7.79 8.41 -7.69
CA ALA A 228 -7.68 9.83 -7.94
C ALA A 228 -8.86 10.60 -7.34
N ASN A 229 -8.60 11.80 -6.82
CA ASN A 229 -9.62 12.73 -6.37
C ASN A 229 -9.38 14.12 -6.96
N GLY A 230 -10.25 14.57 -7.86
CA GLY A 230 -10.17 15.90 -8.48
C GLY A 230 -10.24 17.06 -7.49
N TYR A 231 -10.80 16.82 -6.29
CA TYR A 231 -10.89 17.79 -5.21
C TYR A 231 -9.64 17.87 -4.31
N ASP A 232 -8.59 17.08 -4.58
CA ASP A 232 -7.35 17.07 -3.78
C ASP A 232 -6.52 18.34 -3.98
N LYS A 233 -6.74 19.34 -3.13
CA LYS A 233 -6.10 20.66 -3.23
C LYS A 233 -4.60 20.63 -2.94
N VAL A 234 -4.12 19.67 -2.14
CA VAL A 234 -2.69 19.58 -1.77
C VAL A 234 -1.87 19.33 -3.02
N LEU A 235 -2.33 18.37 -3.84
CA LEU A 235 -1.73 18.04 -5.13
C LEU A 235 -1.96 19.11 -6.21
N GLY A 236 -2.94 19.98 -6.03
CA GLY A 236 -3.13 21.17 -6.87
C GLY A 236 -2.09 22.25 -6.58
N VAL A 237 -1.87 22.56 -5.29
CA VAL A 237 -0.90 23.57 -4.84
C VAL A 237 0.55 23.10 -5.03
N SER A 238 0.82 21.79 -4.91
CA SER A 238 2.14 21.23 -5.18
C SER A 238 2.61 21.46 -6.62
N ASN A 239 1.70 21.59 -7.59
CA ASN A 239 2.04 21.93 -8.98
C ASN A 239 2.39 23.41 -9.17
N MET A 240 1.93 24.28 -8.27
CA MET A 240 2.16 25.73 -8.32
C MET A 240 3.44 26.15 -7.60
N LYS A 241 3.78 25.45 -6.50
CA LYS A 241 5.01 25.71 -5.71
C LYS A 241 6.27 25.07 -6.29
N ARG A 242 6.12 24.09 -7.17
CA ARG A 242 7.21 23.41 -7.88
C ARG A 242 7.27 24.03 -9.27
N LEU A 243 8.43 24.47 -9.73
CA LEU A 243 8.66 25.02 -11.08
C LEU A 243 8.39 24.00 -12.23
N GLY A 244 7.59 22.96 -11.98
CA GLY A 244 7.16 21.93 -12.93
C GLY A 244 5.64 21.81 -12.92
N THR A 245 5.05 22.01 -14.10
CA THR A 245 3.61 22.08 -14.38
C THR A 245 2.91 20.72 -14.45
N SER A 246 3.60 19.62 -14.13
CA SER A 246 3.08 18.27 -14.37
C SER A 246 1.96 17.89 -13.39
N PRO A 247 0.74 17.61 -13.88
CA PRO A 247 -0.37 17.15 -13.05
C PRO A 247 -0.05 15.88 -12.25
N ARG A 248 -0.59 15.78 -11.03
CA ARG A 248 -0.33 14.64 -10.12
C ARG A 248 -1.33 13.52 -10.28
N ALA A 249 -0.84 12.28 -10.28
CA ALA A 249 -1.66 11.08 -10.47
C ALA A 249 -2.80 10.98 -9.44
N GLY A 250 -2.55 11.35 -8.18
CA GLY A 250 -3.58 11.36 -7.14
C GLY A 250 -4.71 12.38 -7.33
N ARG A 251 -4.51 13.39 -8.19
CA ARG A 251 -5.52 14.43 -8.48
C ARG A 251 -6.19 14.25 -9.83
N VAL A 252 -5.40 14.02 -10.88
CA VAL A 252 -5.91 13.96 -12.26
C VAL A 252 -6.02 12.55 -12.83
N GLY A 253 -5.57 11.55 -12.08
CA GLY A 253 -5.49 10.17 -12.53
C GLY A 253 -4.26 9.83 -13.35
N ILE A 254 -4.22 8.60 -13.86
CA ILE A 254 -3.15 8.08 -14.72
C ILE A 254 -3.40 8.46 -16.19
N PRO A 255 -2.39 8.47 -17.07
CA PRO A 255 -2.55 8.87 -18.46
C PRO A 255 -3.28 7.77 -19.26
N ALA A 256 -3.70 8.07 -20.49
CA ALA A 256 -4.40 7.09 -21.33
C ALA A 256 -3.49 5.93 -21.79
N ASN A 257 -2.21 6.22 -22.03
CA ASN A 257 -1.21 5.26 -22.47
C ASN A 257 -0.55 4.55 -21.28
N VAL A 258 -1.32 3.70 -20.58
CA VAL A 258 -0.81 2.86 -19.48
C VAL A 258 -0.85 1.38 -19.87
N PRO A 259 0.00 0.52 -19.26
CA PRO A 259 -0.08 -0.91 -19.48
C PRO A 259 -1.47 -1.44 -19.08
N ARG A 260 -1.94 -2.52 -19.73
CA ARG A 260 -3.26 -3.14 -19.44
C ARG A 260 -3.48 -3.48 -17.96
N LYS A 261 -2.41 -3.71 -17.22
CA LYS A 261 -2.41 -4.02 -15.78
C LYS A 261 -2.62 -2.81 -14.86
N ALA A 262 -2.64 -1.59 -15.39
CA ALA A 262 -2.86 -0.37 -14.63
C ALA A 262 -4.28 0.16 -14.86
N VAL A 263 -4.96 0.58 -13.79
CA VAL A 263 -6.28 1.22 -13.85
C VAL A 263 -6.35 2.44 -12.94
N ASN A 264 -7.25 3.36 -13.29
CA ASN A 264 -7.57 4.53 -12.47
C ASN A 264 -9.01 4.44 -12.00
N VAL A 265 -9.20 4.59 -10.69
CA VAL A 265 -10.51 4.77 -10.06
C VAL A 265 -10.66 6.25 -9.72
N ASP A 266 -11.62 6.90 -10.35
CA ASP A 266 -11.99 8.29 -10.06
C ASP A 266 -12.93 8.31 -8.85
N CYS A 267 -12.45 8.86 -7.74
CA CYS A 267 -13.19 8.96 -6.49
C CYS A 267 -13.91 10.30 -6.33
N SER A 268 -13.84 11.21 -7.32
CA SER A 268 -14.28 12.59 -7.16
C SER A 268 -15.76 12.71 -6.81
N ASP A 269 -16.63 11.98 -7.53
CA ASP A 269 -18.07 12.01 -7.30
C ASP A 269 -18.41 11.51 -5.89
N TYR A 270 -17.83 10.38 -5.46
CA TYR A 270 -18.01 9.87 -4.10
C TYR A 270 -17.47 10.83 -3.04
N PHE A 271 -16.26 11.35 -3.22
CA PHE A 271 -15.65 12.31 -2.30
C PHE A 271 -16.51 13.56 -2.11
N SER A 272 -17.16 14.05 -3.16
CA SER A 272 -18.02 15.24 -3.09
C SER A 272 -19.21 15.10 -2.12
N THR A 273 -19.57 13.86 -1.77
CA THR A 273 -20.64 13.55 -0.80
C THR A 273 -20.15 13.50 0.65
N LYS A 274 -18.84 13.58 0.88
CA LYS A 274 -18.22 13.36 2.19
C LYS A 274 -18.22 14.63 3.04
N ASP A 275 -18.62 14.47 4.30
CA ASP A 275 -18.49 15.52 5.33
C ASP A 275 -17.26 15.26 6.21
N PRO A 276 -16.29 16.18 6.29
CA PRO A 276 -15.15 16.05 7.21
C PRO A 276 -15.57 15.97 8.68
N ALA A 277 -16.71 16.57 9.09
CA ALA A 277 -17.16 16.57 10.48
C ALA A 277 -17.52 15.17 11.00
N THR A 278 -17.89 14.26 10.10
CA THR A 278 -18.28 12.88 10.43
C THR A 278 -17.30 11.83 9.87
N SER A 279 -16.23 12.26 9.23
CA SER A 279 -15.25 11.37 8.61
C SER A 279 -14.10 11.06 9.56
N VAL A 280 -13.59 9.84 9.51
CA VAL A 280 -12.38 9.42 10.23
C VAL A 280 -11.18 9.72 9.34
N PHE A 281 -10.30 10.64 9.77
CA PHE A 281 -9.06 10.96 9.05
C PHE A 281 -8.06 11.68 9.96
N THR A 282 -6.82 11.80 9.50
CA THR A 282 -5.80 12.69 10.06
C THR A 282 -5.05 13.42 8.94
N GLY A 283 -4.60 14.65 9.20
CA GLY A 283 -3.98 15.55 8.21
C GLY A 283 -4.99 16.32 7.37
N THR A 284 -4.68 16.58 6.09
CA THR A 284 -5.60 17.33 5.21
C THR A 284 -6.68 16.42 4.64
N PHE A 285 -7.95 16.69 4.96
CA PHE A 285 -9.09 15.83 4.60
C PHE A 285 -9.12 15.39 3.14
N ASN A 286 -9.15 16.33 2.18
CA ASN A 286 -9.25 16.01 0.76
C ASN A 286 -8.06 15.24 0.17
N HIS A 287 -6.96 15.14 0.92
CA HIS A 287 -5.76 14.39 0.57
C HIS A 287 -5.66 13.04 1.32
N ALA A 288 -6.37 12.88 2.43
CA ALA A 288 -6.21 11.75 3.36
C ALA A 288 -7.51 10.96 3.65
N TRP A 289 -8.66 11.38 3.11
CA TRP A 289 -9.99 10.84 3.40
C TRP A 289 -10.13 9.32 3.24
N HIS A 290 -9.33 8.70 2.38
CA HIS A 290 -9.35 7.26 2.12
C HIS A 290 -9.14 6.43 3.41
N ILE A 291 -8.22 6.86 4.28
CA ILE A 291 -7.84 6.11 5.48
C ILE A 291 -8.90 6.33 6.56
N GLY A 292 -9.75 5.33 6.79
CA GLY A 292 -10.91 5.46 7.68
C GLY A 292 -12.24 5.37 6.94
N ASP A 293 -12.24 5.40 5.61
CA ASP A 293 -13.47 5.35 4.81
C ASP A 293 -13.90 3.91 4.47
N PRO A 294 -15.13 3.50 4.81
CA PRO A 294 -15.58 2.12 4.61
C PRO A 294 -15.81 1.76 3.14
N THR A 295 -16.22 2.71 2.28
CA THR A 295 -16.43 2.44 0.85
C THR A 295 -15.11 2.22 0.15
N PHE A 296 -14.13 3.09 0.41
CA PHE A 296 -12.77 2.91 -0.06
C PHE A 296 -12.16 1.60 0.46
N ALA A 297 -12.35 1.28 1.74
CA ALA A 297 -11.83 0.05 2.32
C ALA A 297 -12.42 -1.20 1.64
N LEU A 298 -13.71 -1.19 1.28
CA LEU A 298 -14.33 -2.31 0.57
C LEU A 298 -13.73 -2.46 -0.84
N ASP A 299 -13.60 -1.35 -1.56
CA ASP A 299 -13.00 -1.36 -2.90
C ASP A 299 -11.54 -1.85 -2.87
N LEU A 300 -10.76 -1.37 -1.90
CA LEU A 300 -9.37 -1.79 -1.73
C LEU A 300 -9.30 -3.26 -1.33
N ALA A 301 -10.12 -3.74 -0.40
CA ALA A 301 -10.18 -5.16 0.00
C ALA A 301 -10.38 -6.07 -1.22
N LEU A 302 -11.43 -5.83 -2.01
CA LEU A 302 -11.73 -6.59 -3.22
C LEU A 302 -10.62 -6.49 -4.28
N THR A 303 -9.90 -5.36 -4.30
CA THR A 303 -8.76 -5.16 -5.20
C THR A 303 -7.52 -5.96 -4.77
N LEU A 304 -7.29 -6.08 -3.46
CA LEU A 304 -6.18 -6.84 -2.89
C LEU A 304 -6.42 -8.34 -3.07
N GLU A 305 -7.63 -8.82 -2.78
CA GLU A 305 -8.06 -10.21 -2.95
C GLU A 305 -7.89 -10.68 -4.40
N GLY A 306 -8.22 -9.82 -5.37
CA GLY A 306 -7.93 -10.07 -6.77
C GLY A 306 -8.84 -11.11 -7.45
N GLU A 307 -9.77 -11.73 -6.71
CA GLU A 307 -10.82 -12.63 -7.22
C GLU A 307 -11.68 -11.98 -8.31
N ILE A 308 -11.94 -10.68 -8.18
CA ILE A 308 -12.74 -9.90 -9.12
C ILE A 308 -11.83 -9.12 -10.07
N ASP A 309 -12.09 -9.21 -11.38
CA ASP A 309 -11.33 -8.40 -12.35
C ASP A 309 -11.51 -6.89 -12.04
N ARG A 310 -10.40 -6.16 -12.19
CA ARG A 310 -10.29 -4.73 -11.90
C ARG A 310 -11.38 -3.86 -12.53
N LEU A 311 -11.97 -4.27 -13.65
CA LEU A 311 -12.97 -3.50 -14.38
C LEU A 311 -14.41 -3.71 -13.89
N VAL A 312 -14.65 -4.69 -13.02
CA VAL A 312 -15.99 -5.10 -12.57
C VAL A 312 -16.11 -5.23 -11.04
N VAL A 313 -15.18 -4.62 -10.29
CA VAL A 313 -15.28 -4.53 -8.83
C VAL A 313 -16.61 -3.83 -8.45
N PRO A 314 -17.48 -4.42 -7.62
CA PRO A 314 -18.84 -3.92 -7.34
C PRO A 314 -18.96 -2.48 -6.84
N THR A 315 -17.92 -1.97 -6.20
CA THR A 315 -17.81 -0.58 -5.73
C THR A 315 -17.46 0.41 -6.85
N ARG A 316 -17.40 -0.05 -8.12
CA ARG A 316 -17.02 0.76 -9.28
C ARG A 316 -18.11 0.76 -10.34
N ASP A 317 -18.48 1.94 -10.80
CA ASP A 317 -19.19 2.09 -12.06
C ASP A 317 -18.17 2.22 -13.19
N ASN A 318 -18.33 1.41 -14.24
CA ASN A 318 -17.49 1.46 -15.44
C ASN A 318 -18.25 2.08 -16.60
N ALA A 319 -17.93 3.33 -16.93
CA ALA A 319 -18.46 4.02 -18.10
C ALA A 319 -17.36 4.18 -19.15
N ASN A 320 -17.35 3.30 -20.15
CA ASN A 320 -16.38 3.32 -21.25
C ASN A 320 -14.91 3.28 -20.79
N GLY A 321 -14.59 2.41 -19.82
CA GLY A 321 -13.23 2.26 -19.29
C GLY A 321 -12.86 3.28 -18.22
N ARG A 322 -13.75 4.22 -17.88
CA ARG A 322 -13.59 5.13 -16.74
C ARG A 322 -14.27 4.52 -15.53
N LEU A 323 -13.46 4.08 -14.57
CA LEU A 323 -13.95 3.54 -13.30
C LEU A 323 -14.21 4.69 -12.34
N LYS A 324 -15.39 4.70 -11.72
CA LYS A 324 -15.76 5.66 -10.67
C LYS A 324 -16.09 4.93 -9.39
N LEU A 325 -15.58 5.38 -8.25
CA LEU A 325 -15.93 4.82 -6.95
C LEU A 325 -17.39 5.18 -6.60
N VAL A 326 -18.16 4.22 -6.11
CA VAL A 326 -19.58 4.39 -5.74
C VAL A 326 -19.83 3.84 -4.34
N GLY A 327 -20.47 4.65 -3.49
CA GLY A 327 -20.85 4.28 -2.13
C GLY A 327 -22.12 3.41 -2.08
N GLY A 328 -22.36 2.80 -0.92
CA GLY A 328 -23.57 2.02 -0.64
C GLY A 328 -23.62 0.65 -1.35
N ARG A 329 -22.48 0.17 -1.85
CA ARG A 329 -22.31 -1.16 -2.43
C ARG A 329 -21.82 -2.16 -1.37
N SER A 330 -22.02 -3.45 -1.65
CA SER A 330 -21.54 -4.56 -0.83
C SER A 330 -20.75 -5.54 -1.70
N ARG A 331 -20.12 -6.54 -1.06
CA ARG A 331 -19.64 -7.74 -1.75
C ARG A 331 -20.79 -8.40 -2.54
N PRO A 332 -20.51 -9.09 -3.66
CA PRO A 332 -21.51 -9.91 -4.34
C PRO A 332 -22.11 -10.93 -3.38
N GLU A 333 -23.43 -11.14 -3.47
CA GLU A 333 -24.21 -11.95 -2.52
C GLU A 333 -23.64 -13.36 -2.33
N HIS A 334 -23.15 -13.97 -3.41
CA HIS A 334 -22.63 -15.34 -3.44
C HIS A 334 -21.11 -15.41 -3.61
N GLN A 335 -20.36 -14.33 -3.34
CA GLN A 335 -18.90 -14.33 -3.56
C GLN A 335 -18.21 -15.46 -2.77
N ALA A 336 -18.62 -15.68 -1.52
CA ALA A 336 -18.03 -16.72 -0.67
C ALA A 336 -18.33 -18.16 -1.15
N ASP A 337 -19.30 -18.33 -2.05
CA ASP A 337 -19.71 -19.63 -2.59
C ASP A 337 -19.02 -19.96 -3.92
N TRP A 338 -18.25 -19.02 -4.51
CA TRP A 338 -17.65 -19.20 -5.84
C TRP A 338 -16.62 -20.32 -5.92
N ASP A 339 -15.91 -20.55 -4.81
CA ASP A 339 -14.87 -21.57 -4.71
C ASP A 339 -15.34 -22.85 -4.00
N ASP A 340 -16.62 -22.94 -3.60
CA ASP A 340 -17.18 -24.18 -3.04
C ASP A 340 -17.48 -25.18 -4.16
N PRO A 341 -16.75 -26.32 -4.27
CA PRO A 341 -17.05 -27.37 -5.24
C PRO A 341 -18.38 -28.09 -4.96
N GLY A 342 -19.08 -27.76 -3.87
CA GLY A 342 -20.33 -28.30 -3.34
C GLY A 342 -21.60 -28.10 -4.18
N GLY A 343 -21.47 -28.08 -5.50
CA GLY A 343 -22.57 -28.35 -6.43
C GLY A 343 -23.18 -29.70 -6.14
N THR A 344 -24.13 -29.74 -5.23
CA THR A 344 -24.91 -30.91 -4.88
C THR A 344 -25.63 -31.40 -6.14
N THR A 345 -25.20 -32.56 -6.64
CA THR A 345 -26.08 -33.48 -7.37
C THR A 345 -27.17 -33.94 -6.40
N ARG A 346 -28.19 -33.10 -6.19
CA ARG A 346 -29.47 -33.53 -5.64
C ARG A 346 -30.43 -33.80 -6.79
N GLY A 347 -30.45 -35.07 -7.19
CA GLY A 347 -31.63 -35.78 -7.68
C GLY A 347 -32.11 -35.46 -9.10
N ARG A 348 -31.84 -36.38 -10.02
CA ARG A 348 -32.89 -37.12 -10.73
C ARG A 348 -32.47 -38.56 -10.92
#